data_AF-A0A9E4A0C5-F1
#
_entry.id   AF-A0A9E4A0C5-F1
#
_cell.length_a   1.000
_cell.length_b   1.000
_cell.length_c   1.000
_cell.angle_alpha   90.00
_cell.angle_beta   90.00
_cell.angle_gamma   90.00
#
_symmetry.space_group_name_H-M   'P 1'
#
loop_
_entity.id
_entity.type
_entity.pdbx_description
1 polymer ?
#
loop_
_entity_poly.entity_id
_entity_poly.type
_entity_poly.pdbx_seq_one_letter_code
_entity_poly.pdbx_strand_id
1 'polypeptide(L)'
;MDPPPLTDKDDFKRAVRRYVESTDWVTFADLHKRFARDSREETQIELPGRRVVWSGLPRAMIDAVLELLDEGLLAAVPGHKSAYVKDGRVLKLPVERTVPPEGHEEPHWYPVLLRPIEAVRRERADAGD
;
A
#
# COMPACT_ATOMS: atom_id res chain seq x y z
N MET A 1 -25.16 -1.23 -11.26
CA MET A 1 -24.34 -0.23 -11.97
C MET A 1 -23.07 -0.08 -11.16
N ASP A 2 -21.94 -0.59 -11.68
CA ASP A 2 -20.65 -0.35 -11.04
C ASP A 2 -20.32 1.15 -11.10
N PRO A 3 -19.73 1.72 -10.04
CA PRO A 3 -19.29 3.11 -10.09
C PRO A 3 -18.28 3.30 -11.24
N PRO A 4 -18.25 4.49 -11.87
CA PRO A 4 -17.28 4.78 -12.92
C PRO A 4 -15.85 4.58 -12.39
N PRO A 5 -14.89 4.22 -13.25
CA PRO A 5 -13.50 4.11 -12.85
C PRO A 5 -13.03 5.46 -12.31
N LEU A 6 -12.34 5.44 -11.16
CA LEU A 6 -11.70 6.63 -10.63
C LEU A 6 -10.52 7.00 -11.53
N THR A 7 -10.40 8.27 -11.89
CA THR A 7 -9.30 8.77 -12.73
C THR A 7 -8.59 9.96 -12.10
N ASP A 8 -9.24 10.63 -11.16
CA ASP A 8 -8.73 11.81 -10.48
C ASP A 8 -8.09 11.47 -9.13
N LYS A 9 -7.01 12.19 -8.77
CA LYS A 9 -6.27 11.98 -7.53
C LYS A 9 -7.13 12.19 -6.28
N ASP A 10 -7.96 13.23 -6.25
CA ASP A 10 -8.77 13.56 -5.06
C ASP A 10 -9.90 12.53 -4.87
N ASP A 11 -10.45 12.01 -5.97
CA ASP A 11 -11.36 10.87 -5.93
C ASP A 11 -10.69 9.61 -5.37
N PHE A 12 -9.48 9.26 -5.85
CA PHE A 12 -8.71 8.16 -5.27
C PHE A 12 -8.42 8.40 -3.79
N LYS A 13 -8.00 9.61 -3.41
CA LYS A 13 -7.67 9.97 -2.03
C LYS A 13 -8.86 9.74 -1.09
N ARG A 14 -10.05 10.25 -1.46
CA ARG A 14 -11.29 10.04 -0.71
C ARG A 14 -11.67 8.56 -0.63
N ALA A 15 -11.63 7.84 -1.75
CA ALA A 15 -12.06 6.45 -1.84
C ALA A 15 -11.14 5.51 -1.05
N VAL A 16 -9.82 5.66 -1.21
CA VAL A 16 -8.80 4.88 -0.51
C VAL A 16 -8.90 5.12 0.99
N ARG A 17 -8.94 6.39 1.43
CA ARG A 17 -9.06 6.73 2.85
C ARG A 17 -10.27 6.05 3.48
N ARG A 18 -11.46 6.26 2.91
CA ARG A 18 -12.70 5.68 3.42
C ARG A 18 -12.63 4.15 3.48
N TYR A 19 -12.03 3.54 2.47
CA TYR A 19 -11.90 2.09 2.41
C TYR A 19 -10.99 1.55 3.52
N VAL A 20 -9.79 2.11 3.67
CA VAL A 20 -8.83 1.71 4.71
C VAL A 20 -9.40 1.96 6.11
N GLU A 21 -10.10 3.08 6.34
CA GLU A 21 -10.81 3.38 7.60
C GLU A 21 -11.86 2.32 7.96
N SER A 22 -12.54 1.74 6.97
CA SER A 22 -13.60 0.76 7.20
C SER A 22 -13.11 -0.69 7.32
N THR A 23 -11.96 -1.01 6.72
CA THR A 23 -11.48 -2.40 6.58
C THR A 23 -10.30 -2.71 7.50
N ASP A 24 -9.42 -1.73 7.75
CA ASP A 24 -8.10 -1.92 8.35
C ASP A 24 -7.23 -2.95 7.56
N TRP A 25 -5.93 -3.03 7.85
CA TRP A 25 -5.00 -4.05 7.31
C TRP A 25 -5.09 -4.28 5.79
N VAL A 26 -5.13 -3.21 4.99
CA VAL A 26 -5.37 -3.28 3.55
C VAL A 26 -4.06 -3.47 2.78
N THR A 27 -4.01 -4.43 1.86
CA THR A 27 -2.84 -4.60 0.96
C THR A 27 -2.94 -3.67 -0.25
N PHE A 28 -1.79 -3.38 -0.88
CA PHE A 28 -1.80 -2.75 -2.20
C PHE A 28 -2.43 -3.63 -3.30
N ALA A 29 -2.45 -4.96 -3.14
CA ALA A 29 -3.15 -5.85 -4.06
C ALA A 29 -4.67 -5.66 -4.00
N ASP A 30 -5.23 -5.51 -2.81
CA ASP A 30 -6.66 -5.25 -2.62
C ASP A 30 -7.05 -3.87 -3.18
N LEU A 31 -6.26 -2.84 -2.85
CA LEU A 31 -6.40 -1.52 -3.48
C LEU A 31 -6.37 -1.60 -5.02
N HIS A 32 -5.42 -2.37 -5.58
CA HIS A 32 -5.31 -2.57 -7.02
C HIS A 32 -6.57 -3.17 -7.60
N LYS A 33 -7.00 -4.30 -7.04
CA LYS A 33 -8.20 -5.03 -7.48
C LYS A 33 -9.43 -4.13 -7.43
N ARG A 34 -9.55 -3.32 -6.37
CA ARG A 34 -10.74 -2.50 -6.11
C ARG A 34 -10.81 -1.24 -6.97
N PHE A 35 -9.70 -0.52 -7.14
CA PHE A 35 -9.71 0.82 -7.71
C PHE A 35 -8.96 0.94 -9.03
N ALA A 36 -8.01 0.04 -9.30
CA ALA A 36 -7.16 0.09 -10.49
C ALA A 36 -7.50 -1.01 -11.52
N ARG A 37 -8.40 -1.95 -11.20
CA ARG A 37 -8.83 -3.06 -12.07
C ARG A 37 -7.62 -3.74 -12.74
N ASP A 38 -7.58 -3.77 -14.07
CA ASP A 38 -6.52 -4.37 -14.89
C ASP A 38 -5.36 -3.42 -15.21
N SER A 39 -5.27 -2.26 -14.56
CA SER A 39 -4.15 -1.34 -14.78
C SER A 39 -2.80 -2.04 -14.54
N ARG A 40 -1.88 -1.75 -15.44
CA ARG A 40 -0.48 -2.22 -15.46
C ARG A 40 0.44 -1.08 -15.88
N GLU A 41 0.13 0.14 -15.44
CA GLU A 41 0.98 1.30 -15.70
C GLU A 41 2.40 1.05 -15.19
N GLU A 42 3.41 1.58 -15.87
CA GLU A 42 4.81 1.47 -15.49
C GLU A 42 5.13 2.44 -14.34
N THR A 43 4.50 2.19 -13.20
CA THR A 43 4.63 2.99 -11.98
C THR A 43 5.11 2.11 -10.83
N GLN A 44 5.83 2.72 -9.90
CA GLN A 44 6.39 2.05 -8.74
C GLN A 44 6.40 2.98 -7.53
N ILE A 45 6.15 2.40 -6.35
CA ILE A 45 6.42 3.03 -5.05
C ILE A 45 7.72 2.43 -4.53
N GLU A 46 8.75 3.25 -4.41
CA GLU A 46 10.08 2.84 -3.97
C GLU A 46 10.46 3.50 -2.64
N LEU A 47 11.14 2.72 -1.81
CA LEU A 47 11.84 3.16 -0.61
C LEU A 47 13.35 3.11 -0.85
N PRO A 48 14.16 3.85 -0.06
CA PRO A 48 15.62 3.83 -0.18
C PRO A 48 16.19 2.41 -0.15
N GLY A 49 17.27 2.13 -0.90
CA GLY A 49 17.91 0.81 -0.94
C GLY A 49 17.26 -0.19 -1.90
N ARG A 50 16.62 0.30 -2.97
CA ARG A 50 15.95 -0.51 -4.03
C ARG A 50 14.82 -1.39 -3.50
N ARG A 51 14.05 -0.86 -2.55
CA ARG A 51 12.92 -1.57 -1.96
C ARG A 51 11.64 -1.11 -2.62
N VAL A 52 10.92 -2.03 -3.21
CA VAL A 52 9.66 -1.79 -3.91
C VAL A 52 8.52 -2.13 -2.98
N VAL A 53 7.62 -1.19 -2.73
CA VAL A 53 6.40 -1.47 -1.96
C VAL A 53 5.33 -2.07 -2.86
N TRP A 54 5.11 -1.44 -4.02
CA TRP A 54 4.13 -1.88 -5.01
C TRP A 54 4.42 -1.32 -6.41
N SER A 55 3.88 -1.95 -7.44
CA SER A 55 3.95 -1.49 -8.84
C SER A 55 2.68 -1.78 -9.63
N GLY A 56 2.43 -0.99 -10.68
CA GLY A 56 1.33 -1.21 -11.62
C GLY A 56 0.05 -0.42 -11.36
N LEU A 57 0.03 0.50 -10.39
CA LEU A 57 -1.14 1.33 -10.08
C LEU A 57 -1.17 2.60 -10.94
N PRO A 58 -2.35 3.19 -11.17
CA PRO A 58 -2.43 4.52 -11.75
C PRO A 58 -1.60 5.54 -10.99
N ARG A 59 -0.86 6.41 -11.68
CA ARG A 59 -0.06 7.47 -11.03
C ARG A 59 -0.89 8.28 -10.02
N ALA A 60 -2.09 8.71 -10.40
CA ALA A 60 -2.99 9.47 -9.54
C ALA A 60 -3.35 8.72 -8.25
N MET A 61 -3.43 7.40 -8.29
CA MET A 61 -3.70 6.57 -7.11
C MET A 61 -2.47 6.46 -6.21
N ILE A 62 -1.27 6.33 -6.78
CA ILE A 62 -0.02 6.35 -6.02
C ILE A 62 0.12 7.68 -5.28
N ASP A 63 -0.05 8.79 -6.00
CA ASP A 63 0.08 10.13 -5.43
C ASP A 63 -0.95 10.33 -4.29
N ALA A 64 -2.19 9.87 -4.48
CA ALA A 64 -3.21 9.90 -3.44
C ALA A 64 -2.83 9.10 -2.18
N VAL A 65 -2.28 7.89 -2.33
CA VAL A 65 -1.84 7.07 -1.19
C VAL A 65 -0.67 7.72 -0.47
N LEU A 66 0.32 8.23 -1.22
CA LEU A 66 1.48 8.91 -0.64
C LEU A 66 1.08 10.17 0.13
N GLU A 67 0.14 10.96 -0.40
CA GLU A 67 -0.37 12.15 0.27
C GLU A 67 -1.13 11.80 1.57
N LEU A 68 -1.91 10.71 1.59
CA LEU A 68 -2.56 10.24 2.83
C LEU A 68 -1.56 9.76 3.90
N LEU A 69 -0.42 9.21 3.49
CA LEU A 69 0.65 8.81 4.40
C LEU A 69 1.40 10.05 4.93
N ASP A 70 1.69 11.03 4.07
CA ASP A 70 2.37 12.27 4.42
C ASP A 70 1.53 13.14 5.38
N GLU A 71 0.21 13.24 5.12
CA GLU A 71 -0.74 13.91 6.01
C GLU A 71 -0.97 13.17 7.33
N GLY A 72 -0.39 11.97 7.49
CA GLY A 72 -0.53 11.15 8.68
C GLY A 72 -1.96 10.68 8.89
N LEU A 73 -2.78 10.53 7.84
CA LEU A 73 -4.14 9.98 7.92
C LEU A 73 -4.13 8.45 7.85
N LEU A 74 -3.18 7.90 7.10
CA LEU A 74 -2.89 6.47 7.04
C LEU A 74 -1.51 6.17 7.61
N ALA A 75 -1.30 4.92 7.98
CA ALA A 75 -0.02 4.35 8.34
C ALA A 75 0.33 3.19 7.41
N ALA A 76 1.60 3.12 7.01
CA ALA A 76 2.20 1.98 6.34
C ALA A 76 2.89 1.11 7.40
N VAL A 77 2.42 -0.13 7.57
CA VAL A 77 3.05 -1.09 8.49
C VAL A 77 3.67 -2.25 7.70
N PRO A 78 4.83 -2.79 8.13
CA PRO A 78 5.41 -3.96 7.49
C PRO A 78 4.42 -5.12 7.47
N GLY A 79 4.30 -5.78 6.32
CA GLY A 79 3.37 -6.87 6.10
C GLY A 79 4.05 -8.17 5.68
N HIS A 80 3.27 -9.24 5.57
CA HIS A 80 3.73 -10.52 5.04
C HIS A 80 3.15 -10.79 3.66
N LYS A 81 3.93 -11.46 2.79
CA LYS A 81 3.50 -11.92 1.47
C LYS A 81 2.16 -12.68 1.50
N SER A 82 1.88 -13.42 2.58
CA SER A 82 0.65 -14.20 2.72
C SER A 82 -0.63 -13.37 2.67
N ALA A 83 -0.61 -12.11 3.14
CA ALA A 83 -1.76 -11.21 3.02
C ALA A 83 -2.10 -10.95 1.55
N TYR A 84 -1.09 -10.62 0.74
CA TYR A 84 -1.24 -10.37 -0.69
C TYR A 84 -1.65 -11.61 -1.50
N VAL A 85 -1.22 -12.81 -1.07
CA VAL A 85 -1.67 -14.06 -1.69
C VAL A 85 -3.18 -14.25 -1.52
N LYS A 86 -3.75 -13.89 -0.35
CA LYS A 86 -5.20 -13.93 -0.12
C LYS A 86 -5.95 -12.98 -1.08
N ASP A 87 -5.35 -11.84 -1.39
CA ASP A 87 -5.93 -10.84 -2.30
C ASP A 87 -5.69 -11.18 -3.78
N GLY A 88 -4.95 -12.25 -4.07
CA GLY A 88 -4.79 -12.82 -5.41
C GLY A 88 -3.74 -12.13 -6.28
N ARG A 89 -2.92 -11.23 -5.74
CA ARG A 89 -1.87 -10.55 -6.52
C ARG A 89 -0.59 -10.33 -5.69
N VAL A 90 0.54 -10.67 -6.29
CA VAL A 90 1.89 -10.51 -5.71
C VAL A 90 2.83 -9.90 -6.76
N LEU A 91 3.90 -9.24 -6.31
CA LEU A 91 4.96 -8.81 -7.21
C LEU A 91 5.88 -9.97 -7.57
N LYS A 92 6.37 -9.98 -8.80
CA LYS A 92 7.41 -10.92 -9.28
C LYS A 92 8.80 -10.39 -8.93
N LEU A 93 9.04 -10.18 -7.64
CA LEU A 93 10.32 -9.74 -7.08
C LEU A 93 10.65 -10.62 -5.86
N PRO A 94 11.94 -10.76 -5.49
CA PRO A 94 12.32 -11.37 -4.23
C PRO A 94 11.68 -10.62 -3.06
N VAL A 95 11.15 -11.34 -2.07
CA VAL A 95 10.53 -10.70 -0.90
C VAL A 95 11.58 -10.38 0.14
N GLU A 96 11.63 -9.12 0.52
CA GLU A 96 12.42 -8.65 1.64
C GLU A 96 11.76 -9.05 2.96
N ARG A 97 12.50 -9.86 3.75
CA ARG A 97 12.06 -10.31 5.08
C ARG A 97 12.69 -9.49 6.20
N THR A 98 13.87 -8.97 5.95
CA THR A 98 14.67 -8.16 6.88
C THR A 98 15.31 -7.05 6.07
N VAL A 99 15.27 -5.82 6.58
CA VAL A 99 15.91 -4.66 5.94
C VAL A 99 17.43 -4.77 6.11
N PRO A 100 18.22 -4.92 5.03
CA PRO A 100 19.67 -4.95 5.14
C PRO A 100 20.23 -3.53 5.38
N PRO A 101 21.39 -3.40 6.04
CA PRO A 101 21.99 -2.10 6.31
C PRO A 101 22.44 -1.36 5.04
N GLU A 102 22.88 -2.08 4.00
CA GLU A 102 23.47 -1.48 2.78
C GLU A 102 22.49 -1.41 1.58
N GLY A 103 21.22 -1.79 1.78
CA GLY A 103 20.25 -1.92 0.70
C GLY A 103 20.51 -3.14 -0.19
N HIS A 104 19.74 -3.30 -1.27
CA HIS A 104 19.88 -4.42 -2.21
C HIS A 104 20.52 -3.99 -3.53
N GLU A 105 21.27 -4.91 -4.14
CA GLU A 105 21.77 -4.73 -5.52
C GLU A 105 20.62 -4.77 -6.54
N GLU A 106 19.59 -5.58 -6.31
CA GLU A 106 18.41 -5.70 -7.17
C GLU A 106 17.13 -5.27 -6.46
N PRO A 107 16.07 -4.88 -7.19
CA PRO A 107 14.79 -4.52 -6.57
C PRO A 107 14.20 -5.66 -5.74
N HIS A 108 13.90 -5.39 -4.47
CA HIS A 108 13.24 -6.34 -3.58
C HIS A 108 11.86 -5.83 -3.19
N TRP A 109 10.86 -6.72 -3.19
CA TRP A 109 9.53 -6.39 -2.74
C TRP A 109 9.46 -6.37 -1.21
N TYR A 110 9.08 -5.23 -0.66
CA TYR A 110 8.80 -5.00 0.75
C TYR A 110 7.29 -4.89 0.97
N PRO A 111 6.59 -5.96 1.40
CA PRO A 111 5.16 -5.93 1.57
C PRO A 111 4.75 -4.98 2.70
N VAL A 112 3.73 -4.16 2.44
CA VAL A 112 3.22 -3.19 3.40
C VAL A 112 1.70 -3.30 3.46
N LEU A 113 1.16 -3.16 4.66
CA LEU A 113 -0.27 -3.05 4.91
C LEU A 113 -0.60 -1.60 5.26
N LEU A 114 -1.68 -1.09 4.70
CA LEU A 114 -2.22 0.23 5.00
C LEU A 114 -3.24 0.11 6.10
N ARG A 115 -3.12 1.00 7.08
CA ARG A 115 -4.01 1.07 8.24
C ARG A 115 -4.43 2.51 8.52
N PRO A 116 -5.58 2.74 9.17
CA PRO A 116 -5.89 4.06 9.71
C PRO A 116 -4.86 4.44 10.78
N ILE A 117 -4.35 5.68 10.75
CA ILE A 117 -3.33 6.11 11.72
C ILE A 117 -3.80 5.94 13.17
N GLU A 118 -5.09 6.20 13.43
CA GLU A 118 -5.67 6.14 14.77
C GLU A 118 -5.73 4.71 15.32
N ALA A 119 -5.92 3.71 14.45
CA ALA A 119 -5.87 2.30 14.84
C ALA A 119 -4.45 1.91 15.28
N VAL A 120 -3.44 2.35 14.53
CA VAL A 120 -2.02 2.10 14.86
C VAL A 120 -1.61 2.82 16.14
N ARG A 121 -2.05 4.06 16.35
CA ARG A 121 -1.78 4.82 17.58
C ARG A 121 -2.38 4.15 18.80
N ARG A 122 -3.63 3.69 18.71
CA ARG A 122 -4.31 2.96 19.79
C ARG A 122 -3.57 1.67 20.16
N GLU A 123 -3.25 0.84 19.17
CA GLU A 123 -2.54 -0.41 19.40
C GLU A 123 -1.17 -0.20 20.06
N ARG A 124 -0.45 0.87 19.71
CA ARG A 124 0.81 1.23 20.37
C ARG A 124 0.63 1.71 21.81
N ALA A 125 -0.47 2.38 22.12
CA ALA A 125 -0.80 2.78 23.48
C ALA A 125 -1.17 1.54 24.34
N ASP A 126 -1.91 0.59 23.76
CA ASP A 126 -2.31 -0.65 24.45
C ASP A 126 -1.14 -1.64 24.63
N ALA A 127 -0.13 -1.59 23.76
CA ALA A 127 1.09 -2.42 23.86
C ALA A 127 2.13 -1.89 24.86
N GLY A 128 1.84 -0.77 25.54
CA GLY A 128 2.66 -0.16 26.56
C GLY A 128 2.06 -0.33 27.96
N ASP A 129 1.98 -1.57 28.44
CA ASP A 129 1.92 -1.97 29.87
C ASP A 129 2.84 -3.19 30.08
#